data_AF-U3TS85-F1
#
_entry.id   AF-U3TS85-F1
#
_cell.length_a   1.000
_cell.length_b   1.000
_cell.length_c   1.000
_cell.angle_alpha   90.00
_cell.angle_beta   90.00
_cell.angle_gamma   90.00
#
_symmetry.space_group_name_H-M   'P 1'
#
loop_
_entity.id
_entity.type
_entity.pdbx_description
1 polymer ?
#
loop_
_entity_poly.entity_id
_entity_poly.type
_entity_poly.pdbx_seq_one_letter_code
_entity_poly.pdbx_strand_id
1 'polypeptide(L)' 'MSTHPRIRKFNTKDTYPNQSLDNDLCQAVRAGKTVYVRGQIGTDFEGNLVGLGDPAAQAEQAMKNVK' A
#
# COMPACT_ATOMS: atom_id res chain seq x y z
N MET A 1 13.14 16.60 -15.51
CA MET A 1 11.92 16.70 -14.68
C MET A 1 12.25 16.14 -13.30
N SER A 2 11.99 16.87 -12.22
CA SER A 2 12.16 16.31 -10.87
C SER A 2 11.03 15.31 -10.61
N THR A 3 11.37 14.04 -10.38
CA THR A 3 10.40 13.02 -9.99
C THR A 3 9.89 13.30 -8.58
N HIS A 4 8.56 13.27 -8.39
CA HIS A 4 7.98 13.41 -7.06
C HIS A 4 8.51 12.33 -6.10
N PRO A 5 8.82 12.66 -4.82
CA PRO A 5 9.20 11.67 -3.83
C PRO A 5 8.17 10.54 -3.69
N ARG A 6 8.65 9.29 -3.83
CA ARG A 6 7.89 8.05 -3.67
C ARG A 6 8.30 7.34 -2.39
N ILE A 7 7.33 7.01 -1.54
CA ILE A 7 7.53 6.48 -0.20
C ILE A 7 7.03 5.02 -0.15
N ARG A 8 7.80 4.14 0.50
CA ARG A 8 7.56 2.68 0.54
C ARG A 8 7.31 2.10 -0.86
N LYS A 9 8.35 2.13 -1.68
CA LYS A 9 8.34 1.59 -3.04
C LYS A 9 8.28 0.06 -3.00
N PHE A 10 7.59 -0.53 -3.96
CA PHE A 10 7.51 -1.98 -4.16
C PHE A 10 7.23 -2.28 -5.64
N ASN A 11 7.50 -3.50 -6.07
CA ASN A 11 7.17 -3.96 -7.42
C ASN A 11 6.11 -5.06 -7.36
N THR A 12 5.17 -5.04 -8.31
CA THR A 12 4.07 -6.02 -8.36
C THR A 12 4.55 -7.45 -8.62
N LYS A 13 5.69 -7.66 -9.29
CA LYS A 13 6.21 -9.01 -9.55
C LYS A 13 6.60 -9.73 -8.26
N ASP A 14 7.14 -8.98 -7.30
CA ASP A 14 7.60 -9.51 -6.01
C ASP A 14 6.42 -9.62 -5.02
N THR A 15 5.45 -8.71 -5.14
CA THR A 15 4.31 -8.62 -4.20
C THR A 15 3.15 -9.53 -4.60
N TYR A 16 2.95 -9.77 -5.90
CA TYR A 16 1.86 -10.56 -6.47
C TYR A 16 2.41 -11.60 -7.46
N PRO A 17 3.19 -12.60 -6.99
CA PRO A 17 3.91 -13.53 -7.87
C PRO A 17 2.99 -14.38 -8.77
N ASN A 18 1.71 -14.47 -8.41
CA ASN A 18 0.70 -15.21 -9.18
C ASN A 18 0.12 -14.42 -10.38
N GLN A 19 0.63 -13.22 -10.65
CA GLN A 19 0.18 -12.35 -11.74
C GLN A 19 1.35 -12.00 -12.66
N SER A 20 1.09 -11.84 -13.96
CA SER A 20 2.09 -11.36 -14.93
C SER A 20 2.13 -9.83 -14.94
N LEU A 21 2.51 -9.21 -13.81
CA LEU A 21 2.59 -7.75 -13.65
C LEU A 21 3.98 -7.35 -13.15
N ASP A 22 4.64 -6.43 -13.84
CA ASP A 22 5.92 -5.82 -13.44
C ASP A 22 5.80 -4.29 -13.44
N ASN A 23 5.25 -3.75 -12.34
CA ASN A 23 5.01 -2.32 -12.18
C ASN A 23 5.69 -1.81 -10.91
N ASP A 24 6.42 -0.70 -11.05
CA ASP A 24 7.00 0.02 -9.92
C ASP A 24 5.96 0.94 -9.27
N LEU A 25 5.50 0.52 -8.08
CA LEU A 25 4.50 1.21 -7.29
C LEU A 25 5.09 1.76 -5.99
N CYS A 26 4.28 2.54 -5.27
CA CYS A 26 4.62 3.05 -3.94
C CYS A 26 3.34 3.25 -3.12
N GLN A 27 3.45 3.25 -1.80
CA GLN A 27 2.30 3.48 -0.92
C GLN A 27 1.89 4.95 -0.83
N ALA A 28 2.85 5.87 -1.00
CA ALA A 28 2.55 7.30 -1.04
C ALA A 28 3.47 8.08 -1.98
N VAL A 29 2.93 9.16 -2.54
CA VAL A 29 3.66 10.16 -3.33
C VAL A 29 3.47 11.53 -2.71
N ARG A 30 4.57 12.27 -2.49
CA ARG A 30 4.50 13.67 -2.06
C ARG A 30 4.70 14.59 -3.27
N ALA A 31 3.69 15.41 -3.57
CA ALA A 31 3.77 16.47 -4.57
C ALA A 31 3.63 17.83 -3.88
N GLY A 32 4.77 18.46 -3.55
CA GLY A 32 4.79 19.70 -2.79
C GLY A 32 4.22 19.52 -1.37
N LYS A 33 3.06 20.15 -1.12
CA LYS A 33 2.33 20.07 0.16
C LYS A 33 1.25 18.99 0.19
N THR A 34 0.99 18.31 -0.93
CA THR A 34 -0.03 17.27 -1.04
C THR A 34 0.61 15.89 -0.97
N VAL A 35 0.01 14.98 -0.21
CA VAL A 35 0.38 13.55 -0.17
C VAL A 35 -0.75 12.75 -0.77
N TYR A 36 -0.45 11.99 -1.81
CA TYR A 36 -1.36 11.02 -2.42
C TYR A 36 -1.05 9.64 -1.85
N VAL A 37 -2.04 9.00 -1.26
CA VAL A 37 -1.90 7.70 -0.58
C VAL A 37 -2.65 6.64 -1.38
N ARG A 38 -2.05 5.47 -1.57
CA ARG A 38 -2.74 4.30 -2.12
C ARG A 38 -3.87 3.87 -1.18
N GLY A 39 -4.97 3.35 -1.73
CA GLY A 39 -6.02 2.73 -0.92
C GLY A 39 -5.44 1.68 0.03
N GLN A 40 -5.74 1.83 1.32
CA GLN A 40 -5.34 0.89 2.36
C GLN A 40 -6.38 -0.21 2.53
N ILE A 41 -5.91 -1.40 2.91
CA ILE A 41 -6.70 -2.62 3.07
C ILE A 41 -6.33 -3.31 4.39
N GLY A 42 -7.05 -4.36 4.77
CA GLY A 42 -6.85 -5.10 6.03
C GLY A 42 -5.57 -5.95 6.12
N THR A 43 -4.57 -5.67 5.29
CA THR A 43 -3.26 -6.32 5.33
C THR A 43 -2.25 -5.41 6.04
N ASP A 44 -1.42 -5.95 6.92
CA ASP A 44 -0.33 -5.19 7.52
C ASP A 44 0.83 -4.93 6.53
N PHE A 45 1.89 -4.27 6.98
CA PHE A 45 3.05 -3.96 6.14
C PHE A 45 3.99 -5.13 5.88
N GLU A 46 3.80 -6.26 6.54
CA GLU A 46 4.51 -7.52 6.28
C GLU A 46 3.75 -8.40 5.28
N GLY A 47 2.52 -8.01 4.90
CA GLY A 47 1.70 -8.74 3.94
C GLY A 47 0.70 -9.70 4.59
N ASN A 48 0.54 -9.66 5.92
CA ASN A 48 -0.39 -10.55 6.62
C ASN A 48 -1.79 -9.96 6.64
N LEU A 49 -2.80 -10.76 6.30
CA LEU A 49 -4.19 -10.39 6.47
C LEU A 49 -4.56 -10.37 7.96
N VAL A 50 -5.04 -9.23 8.45
CA VAL A 50 -5.56 -9.04 9.80
C VAL A 50 -7.08 -9.20 9.78
N GLY A 51 -7.64 -9.92 10.75
CA GLY A 51 -9.09 -10.09 10.87
C GLY A 51 -9.70 -10.93 9.75
N LEU A 52 -9.17 -12.13 9.49
CA LEU A 52 -9.76 -13.05 8.51
C LEU A 52 -11.23 -13.33 8.87
N GLY A 53 -12.14 -13.01 7.94
CA GLY A 53 -13.58 -13.13 8.17
C GLY A 53 -14.22 -12.01 9.00
N ASP A 54 -13.43 -11.01 9.43
CA ASP A 54 -13.89 -9.87 10.22
C ASP A 54 -13.67 -8.54 9.46
N PRO A 55 -14.72 -8.01 8.80
CA PRO A 55 -14.64 -6.73 8.10
C PRO A 55 -14.33 -5.54 9.00
N ALA A 56 -14.73 -5.58 10.28
CA ALA A 56 -14.49 -4.48 11.22
C ALA A 56 -13.00 -4.41 11.57
N ALA A 57 -12.39 -5.55 11.89
CA ALA A 57 -10.95 -5.64 12.13
C ALA A 57 -10.11 -5.27 10.89
N GLN A 58 -10.57 -5.65 9.68
CA GLN A 58 -9.91 -5.25 8.43
C GLN A 58 -9.99 -3.74 8.19
N ALA A 59 -11.15 -3.12 8.47
CA ALA A 59 -11.31 -1.68 8.37
C ALA A 59 -10.42 -0.96 9.38
N GLU A 60 -10.33 -1.45 10.62
CA GLU A 60 -9.45 -0.90 11.65
C GLU A 60 -7.97 -1.00 11.23
N GLN A 61 -7.56 -2.15 10.68
CA GLN A 61 -6.19 -2.30 10.16
C GLN A 61 -5.91 -1.36 8.98
N ALA A 62 -6.86 -1.16 8.06
CA ALA A 62 -6.70 -0.21 6.96
C ALA A 62 -6.49 1.23 7.48
N MET A 63 -7.23 1.63 8.52
CA MET A 63 -7.04 2.93 9.17
C MET A 63 -5.70 3.01 9.91
N LYS A 64 -5.28 1.93 10.55
CA LYS A 64 -3.96 1.83 11.21
C LYS A 64 -2.81 1.98 10.21
N ASN A 65 -2.95 1.49 8.99
CA ASN A 65 -1.93 1.64 7.94
C ASN A 65 -1.74 3.09 7.47
N VAL A 66 -2.73 3.96 7.67
CA VAL A 66 -2.65 5.40 7.33
C VAL A 66 -1.98 6.22 8.43
N LYS A 67 -2.01 5.74 9.68
CA LYS A 67 -1.54 6.44 10.87
C LYS A 67 -0.02 6.57 10.92
#